data_AF-A0AA97H2R5-F1
#
_entry.id   AF-A0AA97H2R5-F1
#
_cell.length_a   1.000
_cell.length_b   1.000
_cell.length_c   1.000
_cell.angle_alpha   90.00
_cell.angle_beta   90.00
_cell.angle_gamma   90.00
#
_symmetry.space_group_name_H-M   'P 1'
#
loop_
_entity.id
_entity.type
_entity.pdbx_description
1 polymer ?
#
loop_
_entity_poly.entity_id
_entity_poly.type
_entity_poly.pdbx_seq_one_letter_code
_entity_poly.pdbx_strand_id
1 'polypeptide(L)'
;MRFSKSILPFLLAACLLTASGCGAEKPVVSSSGTPQGTISASSATTPTASVEQQMVVRQTLTTLFNGPNAAYIGQSSTQVLGEGVSKTDSASRESLPDTPVQSAFTADAYSTFVANALSLYHGFAQDSGQRMQLKDDAVQVSKTDTGYSFTANVQYGKGESINQTAKITGTVQFNDSGKLCFFRIDNDSGLIKALQEQK
;
A
#
# COMPACT_ATOMS: atom_id res chain seq x y z
N MET A 1 39.70 -17.05 -52.61
CA MET A 1 39.41 -15.73 -53.20
C MET A 1 37.93 -15.62 -53.51
N ARG A 2 37.18 -14.82 -52.74
CA ARG A 2 36.24 -13.79 -53.20
C ARG A 2 35.59 -13.14 -51.97
N PHE A 3 35.86 -11.85 -51.85
CA PHE A 3 35.31 -10.92 -50.88
C PHE A 3 33.90 -10.48 -51.31
N SER A 4 33.01 -10.24 -50.34
CA SER A 4 32.10 -9.07 -50.28
C SER A 4 31.37 -9.12 -48.94
N LYS A 5 31.67 -8.30 -47.92
CA LYS A 5 31.33 -6.87 -47.69
C LYS A 5 29.83 -6.52 -47.85
N SER A 6 29.38 -5.72 -46.87
CA SER A 6 28.20 -4.85 -46.81
C SER A 6 26.96 -5.40 -46.10
N ILE A 7 26.22 -4.67 -45.27
CA ILE A 7 26.25 -3.28 -44.76
C ILE A 7 25.33 -3.30 -43.52
N LEU A 8 25.74 -2.66 -42.42
CA LEU A 8 24.84 -2.24 -41.33
C LEU A 8 24.51 -0.76 -41.56
N PRO A 9 23.24 -0.33 -41.41
CA PRO A 9 22.93 0.72 -40.42
C PRO A 9 21.59 0.44 -39.69
N PHE A 10 21.49 0.65 -38.37
CA PHE A 10 21.19 1.92 -37.69
C PHE A 10 19.71 2.36 -37.83
N LEU A 11 19.15 2.89 -36.73
CA LEU A 11 17.78 3.42 -36.50
C LEU A 11 16.75 2.35 -36.08
N LEU A 12 15.97 2.48 -35.00
CA LEU A 12 15.60 3.66 -34.22
C LEU A 12 15.29 3.21 -32.78
N ALA A 13 16.04 3.74 -31.80
CA ALA A 13 15.68 3.67 -30.40
C ALA A 13 14.57 4.69 -30.14
N ALA A 14 13.33 4.23 -29.98
CA ALA A 14 12.25 5.05 -29.48
C ALA A 14 12.32 5.10 -27.95
N CYS A 15 13.12 6.03 -27.43
CA CYS A 15 12.97 6.53 -26.06
C CYS A 15 11.63 7.29 -25.97
N LEU A 16 10.56 6.59 -25.58
CA LEU A 16 9.39 7.28 -25.03
C LEU A 16 9.72 7.68 -23.59
N LEU A 17 9.80 9.00 -23.40
CA LEU A 17 9.97 9.66 -22.12
C LEU A 17 8.82 9.30 -21.17
N THR A 18 9.24 8.95 -19.96
CA THR A 18 8.48 8.63 -18.77
C THR A 18 7.58 9.78 -18.34
N ALA A 19 6.27 9.53 -18.25
CA ALA A 19 5.39 10.34 -17.41
C ALA A 19 5.56 9.84 -15.96
N SER A 20 6.36 10.60 -15.22
CA SER A 20 6.61 10.50 -13.79
C SER A 20 5.32 10.39 -12.96
N GLY A 21 5.11 9.24 -12.31
CA GLY A 21 4.03 9.00 -11.36
C GLY A 21 4.54 8.48 -10.02
N CYS A 22 5.23 9.34 -9.27
CA CYS A 22 5.40 9.32 -7.81
C CYS A 22 6.25 10.59 -7.48
N GLY A 23 5.67 11.79 -7.68
CA GLY A 23 6.34 13.07 -7.50
C GLY A 23 5.34 14.19 -7.17
N ALA A 24 5.52 14.83 -6.02
CA ALA A 24 4.66 15.88 -5.50
C ALA A 24 5.20 17.27 -5.87
N GLU A 25 4.44 18.07 -6.63
CA GLU A 25 4.63 19.52 -6.71
C GLU A 25 3.27 20.23 -6.83
N LYS A 26 3.06 21.25 -5.97
CA LYS A 26 1.93 22.20 -6.05
C LYS A 26 2.20 23.24 -7.14
N PRO A 27 1.16 23.77 -7.78
CA PRO A 27 0.97 25.22 -7.65
C PRO A 27 -0.49 25.69 -7.48
N VAL A 28 -0.60 26.89 -6.93
CA VAL A 28 -1.79 27.71 -6.67
C VAL A 28 -2.19 28.48 -7.94
N VAL A 29 -3.50 28.70 -8.18
CA VAL A 29 -4.19 29.99 -8.44
C VAL A 29 -5.58 29.77 -9.06
N SER A 30 -6.56 30.51 -8.54
CA SER A 30 -7.99 30.61 -8.85
C SER A 30 -8.36 31.21 -10.22
N SER A 31 -9.55 30.90 -10.77
CA SER A 31 -10.68 31.86 -10.88
C SER A 31 -11.91 31.30 -11.62
N SER A 32 -13.06 31.73 -11.09
CA SER A 32 -14.48 31.77 -11.51
C SER A 32 -14.95 31.40 -12.94
N GLY A 33 -16.05 30.63 -12.99
CA GLY A 33 -17.05 30.68 -14.07
C GLY A 33 -18.09 29.54 -14.03
N THR A 34 -19.36 29.86 -13.79
CA THR A 34 -20.55 29.01 -13.99
C THR A 34 -21.70 29.91 -14.47
N PRO A 35 -22.82 29.40 -15.05
CA PRO A 35 -23.19 27.99 -15.29
C PRO A 35 -23.86 27.68 -16.66
N GLN A 36 -24.13 26.38 -16.91
CA GLN A 36 -25.46 25.81 -17.24
C GLN A 36 -25.59 24.95 -18.53
N GLY A 37 -26.18 23.75 -18.36
CA GLY A 37 -26.74 22.83 -19.38
C GLY A 37 -25.77 21.71 -19.79
N THR A 38 -26.03 20.40 -19.72
CA THR A 38 -27.26 19.59 -19.68
C THR A 38 -26.87 18.22 -19.10
N ILE A 39 -27.70 17.62 -18.23
CA ILE A 39 -27.39 16.35 -17.56
C ILE A 39 -27.81 15.19 -18.47
N SER A 40 -26.85 14.61 -19.20
CA SER A 40 -27.01 13.25 -19.74
C SER A 40 -26.50 12.27 -18.68
N ALA A 41 -27.38 11.42 -18.18
CA ALA A 41 -27.03 10.28 -17.34
C ALA A 41 -26.19 9.30 -18.17
N SER A 42 -24.89 9.54 -18.20
CA SER A 42 -23.89 8.58 -18.62
C SER A 42 -23.65 7.64 -17.44
N SER A 43 -24.05 6.39 -17.59
CA SER A 43 -23.70 5.30 -16.69
C SER A 43 -22.18 5.11 -16.77
N ALA A 44 -21.45 5.95 -16.05
CA ALA A 44 -19.99 5.93 -15.99
C ALA A 44 -19.58 4.57 -15.40
N THR A 45 -19.15 3.67 -16.27
CA THR A 45 -18.48 2.44 -15.85
C THR A 45 -17.18 2.88 -15.21
N THR A 46 -17.13 2.85 -13.88
CA THR A 46 -15.95 3.27 -13.12
C THR A 46 -14.74 2.50 -13.65
N PRO A 47 -13.68 3.17 -14.12
CA PRO A 47 -12.50 2.49 -14.60
C PRO A 47 -11.97 1.60 -13.46
N THR A 48 -11.91 0.30 -13.74
CA THR A 48 -11.54 -0.72 -12.76
C THR A 48 -10.05 -1.02 -12.92
N ALA A 49 -9.36 -1.32 -11.80
CA ALA A 49 -7.95 -1.72 -11.84
C ALA A 49 -7.76 -2.99 -12.69
N SER A 50 -6.55 -3.19 -13.25
CA SER A 50 -6.22 -4.45 -13.91
C SER A 50 -6.30 -5.62 -12.93
N VAL A 51 -6.55 -6.83 -13.42
CA VAL A 51 -6.65 -8.05 -12.58
C VAL A 51 -5.40 -8.23 -11.73
N GLU A 52 -4.22 -8.00 -12.28
CA GLU A 52 -2.94 -8.09 -11.56
C GLU A 52 -2.85 -7.08 -10.41
N GLN A 53 -3.21 -5.81 -10.65
CA GLN A 53 -3.22 -4.79 -9.61
C GLN A 53 -4.22 -5.11 -8.50
N GLN A 54 -5.40 -5.63 -8.85
CA GLN A 54 -6.38 -6.07 -7.85
C GLN A 54 -5.84 -7.20 -6.97
N MET A 55 -5.16 -8.18 -7.56
CA MET A 55 -4.53 -9.28 -6.80
C MET A 55 -3.43 -8.77 -5.86
N VAL A 56 -2.60 -7.83 -6.32
CA VAL A 56 -1.55 -7.22 -5.48
C VAL A 56 -2.17 -6.48 -4.29
N VAL A 57 -3.23 -5.70 -4.50
CA VAL A 57 -3.95 -5.01 -3.40
C VAL A 57 -4.55 -6.02 -2.43
N ARG A 58 -5.24 -7.06 -2.92
CA ARG A 58 -5.81 -8.13 -2.08
C ARG A 58 -4.75 -8.83 -1.25
N GLN A 59 -3.63 -9.21 -1.84
CA GLN A 59 -2.53 -9.88 -1.13
C GLN A 59 -1.89 -8.95 -0.08
N THR A 60 -1.78 -7.65 -0.39
CA THR A 60 -1.30 -6.62 0.56
C THR A 60 -2.23 -6.50 1.75
N LEU A 61 -3.53 -6.36 1.51
CA LEU A 61 -4.53 -6.29 2.58
C LEU A 61 -4.60 -7.58 3.39
N THR A 62 -4.46 -8.73 2.73
CA THR A 62 -4.43 -10.05 3.39
C THR A 62 -3.22 -10.14 4.31
N THR A 63 -2.05 -9.71 3.85
CA THR A 63 -0.83 -9.69 4.64
C THR A 63 -0.95 -8.74 5.84
N LEU A 64 -1.61 -7.60 5.66
CA LEU A 64 -1.81 -6.58 6.69
C LEU A 64 -2.86 -6.95 7.75
N PHE A 65 -3.93 -7.63 7.34
CA PHE A 65 -5.11 -7.87 8.18
C PHE A 65 -5.35 -9.34 8.52
N ASN A 66 -4.41 -10.24 8.23
CA ASN A 66 -4.42 -11.60 8.77
C ASN A 66 -3.33 -11.73 9.82
N GLY A 67 -3.70 -11.47 11.08
CA GLY A 67 -2.76 -11.40 12.18
C GLY A 67 -3.43 -11.56 13.55
N PRO A 68 -2.66 -11.44 14.63
CA PRO A 68 -1.26 -11.00 14.69
C PRO A 68 -0.29 -12.03 14.11
N ASN A 69 0.83 -11.54 13.62
CA ASN A 69 1.93 -12.36 13.11
C ASN A 69 3.22 -11.80 13.69
N ALA A 70 3.82 -12.56 14.61
CA ALA A 70 5.02 -12.16 15.34
C ALA A 70 6.23 -11.93 14.42
N ALA A 71 6.26 -12.54 13.22
CA ALA A 71 7.33 -12.31 12.27
C ALA A 71 7.31 -10.89 11.64
N TYR A 72 6.16 -10.21 11.70
CA TYR A 72 5.98 -8.89 11.08
C TYR A 72 6.14 -7.73 12.07
N ILE A 73 6.09 -8.04 13.36
CA ILE A 73 6.37 -7.11 14.45
C ILE A 73 7.86 -7.32 14.72
N GLY A 74 8.71 -6.49 14.13
CA GLY A 74 10.16 -6.60 14.25
C GLY A 74 10.61 -6.85 15.69
N GLN A 75 11.80 -7.45 15.86
CA GLN A 75 12.43 -7.78 17.14
C GLN A 75 12.83 -6.54 17.96
N SER A 76 12.06 -5.46 17.89
CA SER A 76 12.20 -4.22 18.64
C SER A 76 11.76 -4.38 20.10
N SER A 77 11.87 -5.58 20.69
CA SER A 77 11.90 -5.72 22.13
C SER A 77 13.30 -5.32 22.62
N THR A 78 13.34 -4.20 23.36
CA THR A 78 14.43 -3.69 24.20
C THR A 78 15.34 -2.58 23.64
N GLN A 79 14.79 -1.52 23.07
CA GLN A 79 15.33 -0.18 23.39
C GLN A 79 14.26 0.67 24.05
N VAL A 80 14.24 0.57 25.38
CA VAL A 80 13.67 1.59 26.25
C VAL A 80 14.36 2.91 25.88
N LEU A 81 13.59 3.85 25.34
CA LEU A 81 13.98 5.27 25.22
C LEU A 81 14.02 5.88 26.64
N GLY A 82 14.99 5.41 27.43
CA GLY A 82 15.39 5.94 28.73
C GLY A 82 16.74 6.61 28.59
N GLU A 83 16.88 7.79 29.18
CA GLU A 83 17.99 8.74 29.05
C GLU A 83 19.39 8.11 29.03
N GLY A 84 20.20 8.48 28.03
CA GLY A 84 21.67 8.40 28.14
C GLY A 84 22.45 7.60 27.10
N VAL A 85 21.91 7.25 25.92
CA VAL A 85 22.68 6.48 24.92
C VAL A 85 23.50 7.40 24.02
N SER A 86 24.83 7.30 24.12
CA SER A 86 25.78 7.90 23.17
C SER A 86 25.45 7.48 21.75
N LYS A 87 25.55 8.44 20.81
CA LYS A 87 25.47 8.23 19.36
C LYS A 87 26.51 7.19 18.94
N THR A 88 26.12 5.92 18.96
CA THR A 88 26.85 4.86 18.30
C THR A 88 26.26 4.76 16.90
N ASP A 89 27.06 5.16 15.91
CA ASP A 89 26.76 5.14 14.46
C ASP A 89 26.65 3.71 13.93
N SER A 90 25.67 2.96 14.43
CA SER A 90 25.24 1.68 13.88
C SER A 90 23.83 1.39 14.38
N ALA A 91 22.85 2.14 13.87
CA ALA A 91 21.55 1.54 13.64
C ALA A 91 21.80 0.36 12.72
N SER A 92 22.01 -0.83 13.31
CA SER A 92 21.99 -2.09 12.57
C SER A 92 20.73 -2.00 11.72
N ARG A 93 20.87 -2.00 10.38
CA ARG A 93 19.74 -2.01 9.45
C ARG A 93 18.92 -3.24 9.80
N GLU A 94 17.95 -3.07 10.69
CA GLU A 94 17.03 -4.12 11.08
C GLU A 94 16.40 -4.57 9.77
N SER A 95 16.68 -5.82 9.37
CA SER A 95 16.17 -6.35 8.11
C SER A 95 14.66 -6.32 8.19
N LEU A 96 14.02 -5.63 7.25
CA LEU A 96 12.56 -5.63 7.13
C LEU A 96 12.06 -7.08 7.09
N PRO A 97 10.87 -7.36 7.65
CA PRO A 97 10.31 -8.71 7.61
C PRO A 97 10.17 -9.17 6.16
N ASP A 98 10.48 -10.43 5.90
CA ASP A 98 10.18 -11.06 4.61
C ASP A 98 8.69 -11.40 4.59
N THR A 99 7.96 -10.82 3.64
CA THR A 99 6.51 -11.05 3.48
C THR A 99 6.20 -11.47 2.05
N PRO A 100 5.11 -12.22 1.82
CA PRO A 100 4.69 -12.59 0.47
C PRO A 100 4.48 -11.41 -0.49
N VAL A 101 4.33 -10.18 0.03
CA VAL A 101 4.08 -8.98 -0.77
C VAL A 101 5.33 -8.15 -1.03
N GLN A 102 6.47 -8.44 -0.40
CA GLN A 102 7.68 -7.61 -0.52
C GLN A 102 8.08 -7.35 -1.98
N SER A 103 8.02 -8.37 -2.84
CA SER A 103 8.36 -8.25 -4.26
C SER A 103 7.38 -7.38 -5.07
N ALA A 104 6.17 -7.17 -4.58
CA ALA A 104 5.15 -6.34 -5.22
C ALA A 104 5.36 -4.83 -4.96
N PHE A 105 6.24 -4.46 -4.03
CA PHE A 105 6.54 -3.07 -3.69
C PHE A 105 7.85 -2.58 -4.32
N THR A 106 8.00 -1.25 -4.41
CA THR A 106 9.33 -0.63 -4.44
C THR A 106 9.96 -0.72 -3.04
N ALA A 107 11.29 -0.67 -2.95
CA ALA A 107 11.98 -0.83 -1.67
C ALA A 107 11.52 0.20 -0.62
N ASP A 108 11.41 1.48 -1.02
CA ASP A 108 11.00 2.57 -0.12
C ASP A 108 9.53 2.45 0.31
N ALA A 109 8.66 2.07 -0.62
CA ALA A 109 7.24 1.87 -0.32
C ALA A 109 7.03 0.68 0.61
N TYR A 110 7.82 -0.39 0.46
CA TYR A 110 7.77 -1.54 1.36
C TYR A 110 8.20 -1.16 2.77
N SER A 111 9.32 -0.44 2.91
CA SER A 111 9.78 0.06 4.21
C SER A 111 8.72 0.92 4.89
N THR A 112 8.06 1.80 4.12
CA THR A 112 6.99 2.67 4.62
C THR A 112 5.75 1.87 5.03
N PHE A 113 5.36 0.88 4.22
CA PHE A 113 4.25 -0.03 4.52
C PHE A 113 4.49 -0.82 5.81
N VAL A 114 5.69 -1.37 5.99
CA VAL A 114 6.06 -2.10 7.20
C VAL A 114 5.96 -1.19 8.42
N ALA A 115 6.61 -0.03 8.38
CA ALA A 115 6.69 0.88 9.52
C ALA A 115 5.34 1.47 9.92
N ASN A 116 4.52 1.89 8.94
CA ASN A 116 3.32 2.68 9.21
C ASN A 116 2.03 1.86 9.29
N ALA A 117 2.01 0.65 8.70
CA ALA A 117 0.81 -0.18 8.67
C ALA A 117 1.08 -1.55 9.29
N LEU A 118 2.00 -2.33 8.71
CA LEU A 118 2.15 -3.74 9.07
C LEU A 118 2.48 -3.93 10.56
N SER A 119 3.53 -3.27 11.04
CA SER A 119 3.95 -3.36 12.45
C SER A 119 2.89 -2.82 13.41
N LEU A 120 2.17 -1.77 13.01
CA LEU A 120 1.17 -1.10 13.84
C LEU A 120 -0.04 -2.00 14.11
N TYR A 121 -0.67 -2.51 13.05
CA TYR A 121 -1.87 -3.34 13.18
C TYR A 121 -1.54 -4.70 13.82
N HIS A 122 -0.45 -5.34 13.42
CA HIS A 122 -0.04 -6.61 14.02
C HIS A 122 0.37 -6.42 15.49
N GLY A 123 1.08 -5.34 15.82
CA GLY A 123 1.49 -5.01 17.18
C GLY A 123 0.30 -4.83 18.13
N PHE A 124 -0.68 -3.99 17.77
CA PHE A 124 -1.86 -3.80 18.62
C PHE A 124 -2.73 -5.06 18.74
N ALA A 125 -2.87 -5.83 17.66
CA ALA A 125 -3.57 -7.11 17.73
C ALA A 125 -2.85 -8.09 18.68
N GLN A 126 -1.52 -8.16 18.61
CA GLN A 126 -0.73 -9.00 19.51
C GLN A 126 -0.86 -8.57 20.98
N ASP A 127 -0.66 -7.28 21.24
CA ASP A 127 -0.67 -6.73 22.61
C ASP A 127 -2.03 -6.87 23.31
N SER A 128 -3.12 -6.85 22.55
CA SER A 128 -4.48 -7.01 23.08
C SER A 128 -5.01 -8.45 23.02
N GLY A 129 -4.22 -9.40 22.49
CA GLY A 129 -4.66 -10.78 22.27
C GLY A 129 -5.81 -10.90 21.26
N GLN A 130 -5.98 -9.90 20.40
CA GLN A 130 -6.99 -9.88 19.35
C GLN A 130 -6.43 -10.50 18.06
N ARG A 131 -7.32 -10.97 17.20
CA ARG A 131 -7.03 -11.44 15.86
C ARG A 131 -7.73 -10.56 14.85
N MET A 132 -7.15 -10.45 13.67
CA MET A 132 -7.73 -9.80 12.50
C MET A 132 -7.83 -10.82 11.36
N GLN A 133 -8.86 -10.68 10.54
CA GLN A 133 -9.02 -11.45 9.31
C GLN A 133 -9.67 -10.59 8.22
N LEU A 134 -9.06 -10.54 7.05
CA LEU A 134 -9.65 -9.90 5.88
C LEU A 134 -10.83 -10.72 5.34
N LYS A 135 -11.95 -10.06 5.01
CA LYS A 135 -12.99 -10.62 4.14
C LYS A 135 -12.63 -10.35 2.68
N ASP A 136 -11.89 -11.27 2.07
CA ASP A 136 -11.34 -11.09 0.71
C ASP A 136 -12.42 -10.97 -0.38
N ASP A 137 -13.56 -11.64 -0.21
CA ASP A 137 -14.72 -11.51 -1.10
C ASP A 137 -15.31 -10.09 -1.15
N ALA A 138 -15.07 -9.28 -0.12
CA ALA A 138 -15.54 -7.91 0.01
C ALA A 138 -14.51 -6.84 -0.42
N VAL A 139 -13.36 -7.21 -0.99
CA VAL A 139 -12.34 -6.24 -1.43
C VAL A 139 -12.74 -5.63 -2.77
N GLN A 140 -12.87 -4.31 -2.78
CA GLN A 140 -13.15 -3.50 -3.96
C GLN A 140 -11.97 -2.58 -4.25
N VAL A 141 -11.58 -2.48 -5.52
CA VAL A 141 -10.51 -1.59 -5.99
C VAL A 141 -11.01 -0.79 -7.17
N SER A 142 -10.92 0.52 -7.07
CA SER A 142 -11.44 1.47 -8.06
C SER A 142 -10.33 2.41 -8.51
N LYS A 143 -10.23 2.70 -9.81
CA LYS A 143 -9.29 3.69 -10.30
C LYS A 143 -9.73 5.10 -9.89
N THR A 144 -8.75 5.94 -9.57
CA THR A 144 -8.92 7.37 -9.29
C THR A 144 -8.00 8.18 -10.19
N ASP A 145 -8.13 9.51 -10.16
CA ASP A 145 -7.26 10.40 -10.94
C ASP A 145 -5.77 10.30 -10.55
N THR A 146 -5.51 9.87 -9.31
CA THR A 146 -4.16 9.82 -8.72
C THR A 146 -3.65 8.40 -8.48
N GLY A 147 -4.37 7.37 -8.94
CA GLY A 147 -4.01 5.97 -8.73
C GLY A 147 -5.24 5.09 -8.54
N TYR A 148 -5.34 4.45 -7.38
CA TYR A 148 -6.47 3.59 -7.04
C TYR A 148 -6.88 3.79 -5.59
N SER A 149 -8.19 3.69 -5.34
CA SER A 149 -8.73 3.54 -4.00
C SER A 149 -9.15 2.09 -3.78
N PHE A 150 -9.15 1.66 -2.52
CA PHE A 150 -9.71 0.38 -2.12
C PHE A 150 -10.68 0.53 -0.96
N THR A 151 -11.61 -0.41 -0.88
CA THR A 151 -12.47 -0.65 0.28
C THR A 151 -12.43 -2.12 0.63
N ALA A 152 -12.33 -2.43 1.92
CA ALA A 152 -12.30 -3.80 2.43
C ALA A 152 -13.00 -3.90 3.78
N ASN A 153 -13.42 -5.10 4.15
CA ASN A 153 -13.95 -5.40 5.48
C ASN A 153 -12.97 -6.31 6.23
N VAL A 154 -12.63 -5.93 7.46
CA VAL A 154 -11.74 -6.68 8.34
C VAL A 154 -12.54 -7.14 9.54
N GLN A 155 -12.58 -8.45 9.78
CA GLN A 155 -13.12 -9.00 11.01
C GLN A 155 -12.07 -8.95 12.10
N TYR A 156 -12.49 -8.69 13.32
CA TYR A 156 -11.60 -8.72 14.47
C TYR A 156 -12.31 -9.20 15.75
N GLY A 157 -11.51 -9.65 16.73
CA GLY A 157 -12.00 -10.10 18.02
C GLY A 157 -10.97 -10.95 18.77
N LYS A 158 -11.34 -11.47 19.95
CA LYS A 158 -10.46 -12.29 20.81
C LYS A 158 -10.74 -13.78 20.64
N GLY A 159 -9.67 -14.59 20.68
CA GLY A 159 -9.79 -16.05 20.60
C GLY A 159 -10.47 -16.49 19.29
N GLU A 160 -11.45 -17.39 19.40
CA GLU A 160 -12.25 -17.84 18.25
C GLU A 160 -13.41 -16.90 17.89
N SER A 161 -13.68 -15.90 18.73
CA SER A 161 -14.79 -14.96 18.57
C SER A 161 -14.38 -13.75 17.72
N ILE A 162 -14.11 -13.97 16.43
CA ILE A 162 -13.85 -12.90 15.44
C ILE A 162 -15.19 -12.40 14.88
N ASN A 163 -15.95 -11.66 15.70
CA ASN A 163 -17.34 -11.29 15.41
C ASN A 163 -17.56 -9.79 15.09
N GLN A 164 -16.55 -8.95 15.31
CA GLN A 164 -16.64 -7.52 14.96
C GLN A 164 -16.17 -7.31 13.52
N THR A 165 -16.63 -6.25 12.86
CA THR A 165 -16.19 -5.91 11.49
C THR A 165 -15.92 -4.42 11.40
N ALA A 166 -14.74 -4.07 10.90
CA ALA A 166 -14.36 -2.71 10.54
C ALA A 166 -14.27 -2.59 9.02
N LYS A 167 -14.82 -1.50 8.48
CA LYS A 167 -14.64 -1.15 7.07
C LYS A 167 -13.38 -0.29 6.93
N ILE A 168 -12.47 -0.71 6.07
CA ILE A 168 -11.22 -0.03 5.81
C ILE A 168 -11.27 0.57 4.41
N THR A 169 -10.82 1.80 4.27
CA THR A 169 -10.59 2.43 2.97
C THR A 169 -9.16 2.94 2.88
N GLY A 170 -8.62 2.96 1.67
CA GLY A 170 -7.29 3.50 1.47
C GLY A 170 -6.98 3.78 0.01
N THR A 171 -5.74 4.20 -0.21
CA THR A 171 -5.23 4.62 -1.51
C THR A 171 -3.95 3.86 -1.81
N VAL A 172 -3.79 3.43 -3.07
CA VAL A 172 -2.58 2.81 -3.59
C VAL A 172 -2.17 3.41 -4.93
N GLN A 173 -0.87 3.39 -5.21
CA GLN A 173 -0.33 3.77 -6.51
C GLN A 173 0.68 2.74 -6.98
N PHE A 174 0.66 2.47 -8.29
CA PHE A 174 1.59 1.59 -8.97
C PHE A 174 2.48 2.42 -9.89
N ASN A 175 3.76 2.10 -9.94
CA ASN A 175 4.66 2.65 -10.95
C ASN A 175 4.50 1.93 -12.30
N ASP A 176 5.24 2.38 -13.32
CA ASP A 176 5.19 1.81 -14.68
C ASP A 176 5.61 0.33 -14.75
N SER A 177 6.38 -0.15 -13.77
CA SER A 177 6.76 -1.57 -13.66
C SER A 177 5.71 -2.44 -12.96
N GLY A 178 4.55 -1.87 -12.60
CA GLY A 178 3.48 -2.58 -11.89
C GLY A 178 3.76 -2.81 -10.40
N LYS A 179 4.76 -2.13 -9.81
CA LYS A 179 5.08 -2.22 -8.37
C LYS A 179 4.37 -1.13 -7.59
N LEU A 180 3.90 -1.45 -6.38
CA LEU A 180 3.36 -0.48 -5.43
C LEU A 180 4.45 0.52 -5.03
N CYS A 181 4.26 1.80 -5.38
CA CYS A 181 5.11 2.92 -4.91
C CYS A 181 4.44 3.73 -3.79
N PHE A 182 3.15 3.50 -3.52
CA PHE A 182 2.42 4.15 -2.45
C PHE A 182 1.31 3.23 -1.91
N PHE A 183 1.18 3.16 -0.59
CA PHE A 183 0.08 2.49 0.11
C PHE A 183 -0.26 3.27 1.36
N ARG A 184 -1.55 3.57 1.57
CA ARG A 184 -2.03 4.25 2.78
C ARG A 184 -3.43 3.78 3.15
N ILE A 185 -3.65 3.56 4.45
CA ILE A 185 -4.99 3.46 5.03
C ILE A 185 -5.50 4.89 5.26
N ASP A 186 -6.61 5.25 4.62
CA ASP A 186 -7.24 6.58 4.75
C ASP A 186 -8.25 6.62 5.90
N ASN A 187 -8.94 5.51 6.15
CA ASN A 187 -9.89 5.34 7.24
C ASN A 187 -9.97 3.87 7.63
N ASP A 188 -9.88 3.57 8.93
CA ASP A 188 -9.95 2.22 9.47
C ASP A 188 -11.23 1.96 10.28
N SER A 189 -12.17 2.90 10.28
CA SER A 189 -13.40 2.89 11.06
C SER A 189 -13.18 2.64 12.56
N GLY A 190 -12.04 3.10 13.11
CA GLY A 190 -11.71 2.93 14.53
C GLY A 190 -11.13 1.57 14.88
N LEU A 191 -10.70 0.77 13.88
CA LEU A 191 -10.07 -0.53 14.11
C LEU A 191 -8.86 -0.42 15.04
N ILE A 192 -7.94 0.53 14.81
CA ILE A 192 -6.78 0.73 15.69
C ILE A 192 -7.20 0.95 17.14
N LYS A 193 -8.20 1.81 17.35
CA LYS A 193 -8.72 2.10 18.68
C LYS A 193 -9.30 0.84 19.33
N ALA A 194 -10.09 0.07 18.60
CA ALA A 194 -10.66 -1.18 19.09
C ALA A 194 -9.58 -2.23 19.42
N LEU A 195 -8.48 -2.28 18.65
CA LEU A 195 -7.32 -3.13 18.92
C LEU A 195 -6.55 -2.70 20.17
N GLN A 196 -6.65 -1.44 20.61
CA GLN A 196 -5.99 -0.93 21.82
C GLN A 196 -6.82 -1.08 23.10
N GLU A 197 -8.14 -1.01 23.02
CA GLU A 197 -9.04 -0.74 24.16
C GLU A 197 -9.40 -1.94 25.05
N GLN A 198 -8.87 -3.14 24.82
CA GLN A 198 -9.36 -4.36 25.48
C GLN A 198 -8.38 -4.97 26.51
N LYS A 199 -7.72 -4.14 27.33
CA LYS A 199 -6.93 -4.63 28.48
C LYS A 199 -7.83 -5.00 29.66
#